data_AF-A0A1R2AV74-F1
#
_entry.id   AF-A0A1R2AV74-F1
#
_cell.length_a   1.000
_cell.length_b   1.000
_cell.length_c   1.000
_cell.angle_alpha   90.00
_cell.angle_beta   90.00
_cell.angle_gamma   90.00
#
_symmetry.space_group_name_H-M   'P 1'
#
loop_
_entity.id
_entity.type
_entity.pdbx_description
1 polymer ?
#
loop_
_entity_poly.entity_id
_entity_poly.type
_entity_poly.pdbx_seq_one_letter_code
_entity_poly.pdbx_strand_id
1 'polypeptide(L)'
;MKEAILTNLEFQCNPLKSIPETTKGTNTISLNRFTRKKYQDIKDLYSPLLSVLCINCQEMIPGELIETHSGKCVFVTQTVQKIENTHSIDEWIFKIQKLKICLEDVIKKPEAKPCDKNTLIIMIRIIDATLANHSEEMLNNSTRSLNALSNNFKASLSIRVYLDRLQSLMVSLLIITQSENRLNAVDIETALIEKTKEINDLKIKTEYFKAQSDALEDAIVYSNRVINPMGKIIDDIDSEVGSRISSNSRISTLQNEFNSSLQEEMRLSNFEKNNLNEDDLQKYFYSLCLSLKIKYSTKDKIKSRLSNQKLYNEVIKLGIPTEEWYSFISNQFEDPDSKFIEGPPRRNTKIKVKQIFEHIIEEPI
;
A
#
# COMPACT_ATOMS: atom_id res chain seq x y z
N MET A 1 22.21 48.99 5.31
CA MET A 1 21.14 49.88 4.80
C MET A 1 20.37 49.09 3.74
N LYS A 2 19.32 48.37 4.16
CA LYS A 2 18.17 47.88 3.39
C LYS A 2 17.24 47.15 4.36
N GLU A 3 16.19 47.86 4.73
CA GLU A 3 15.02 47.47 5.53
C GLU A 3 14.24 46.35 4.80
N ALA A 4 13.82 45.31 5.53
CA ALA A 4 12.47 45.10 6.09
C ALA A 4 11.36 44.88 5.04
N ILE A 5 10.80 43.67 4.99
CA ILE A 5 9.35 43.41 4.88
C ILE A 5 9.03 42.16 5.71
N LEU A 6 8.57 42.37 6.94
CA LEU A 6 7.82 41.41 7.76
C LEU A 6 6.34 41.74 7.52
N THR A 7 5.62 40.90 6.79
CA THR A 7 4.16 41.00 6.70
C THR A 7 3.52 40.12 7.77
N ASN A 8 2.97 40.79 8.78
CA ASN A 8 1.99 40.29 9.72
C ASN A 8 0.76 39.76 8.97
N LEU A 9 0.40 38.50 9.20
CA LEU A 9 -0.94 37.98 8.91
C LEU A 9 -1.72 37.95 10.23
N GLU A 10 -2.39 39.06 10.53
CA GLU A 10 -3.42 39.13 11.55
C GLU A 10 -4.67 38.37 11.06
N PHE A 11 -4.97 37.24 11.69
CA PHE A 11 -6.27 36.58 11.53
C PHE A 11 -7.30 37.34 12.37
N GLN A 12 -8.09 38.20 11.73
CA GLN A 12 -9.31 38.76 12.32
C GLN A 12 -10.41 37.68 12.37
N CYS A 13 -10.72 37.20 13.58
CA CYS A 13 -11.92 36.43 13.84
C CYS A 13 -13.13 37.37 13.95
N ASN A 14 -14.02 37.35 12.96
CA ASN A 14 -15.33 38.00 13.07
C ASN A 14 -16.24 37.24 14.06
N PRO A 15 -16.95 37.94 14.97
CA PRO A 15 -17.89 37.32 15.89
C PRO A 15 -19.24 37.12 15.20
N LEU A 16 -19.54 35.89 14.77
CA LEU A 16 -20.86 35.53 14.25
C LEU A 16 -21.74 34.93 15.34
N LYS A 17 -22.63 35.79 15.84
CA LYS A 17 -24.05 35.62 16.15
C LYS A 17 -24.49 34.31 16.86
N SER A 18 -24.97 34.51 18.08
CA SER A 18 -25.76 33.59 18.89
C SER A 18 -26.89 32.92 18.11
N ILE A 19 -26.92 31.59 18.17
CA ILE A 19 -28.02 30.73 17.70
C ILE A 19 -28.93 30.43 18.91
N PRO A 20 -30.26 30.33 18.74
CA PRO A 20 -31.22 30.33 19.85
C PRO A 20 -31.25 29.00 20.60
N GLU A 21 -31.48 29.10 21.91
CA GLU A 21 -31.72 27.99 22.81
C GLU A 21 -32.99 27.22 22.42
N THR A 22 -32.83 26.01 21.89
CA THR A 22 -33.91 25.03 21.85
C THR A 22 -33.87 24.17 23.10
N THR A 23 -34.72 24.53 24.06
CA THR A 23 -35.17 23.68 25.16
C THR A 23 -35.85 22.42 24.60
N LYS A 24 -35.35 21.22 24.96
CA LYS A 24 -36.12 19.97 24.93
C LYS A 24 -35.43 18.83 25.70
N GLY A 25 -36.08 18.43 26.80
CA GLY A 25 -36.15 17.03 27.26
C GLY A 25 -34.92 16.44 27.94
N THR A 26 -34.71 16.74 29.22
CA THR A 26 -33.84 15.95 30.10
C THR A 26 -34.49 14.61 30.43
N ASN A 27 -34.31 13.61 29.56
CA ASN A 27 -34.33 12.22 30.01
C ASN A 27 -32.96 11.92 30.60
N THR A 28 -32.84 12.04 31.91
CA THR A 28 -31.67 11.60 32.67
C THR A 28 -31.57 10.08 32.59
N ILE A 29 -30.94 9.59 31.52
CA ILE A 29 -30.41 8.24 31.45
C ILE A 29 -29.35 8.17 32.55
N SER A 30 -29.72 7.61 33.70
CA SER A 30 -28.80 7.36 34.80
C SER A 30 -27.80 6.30 34.35
N LEU A 31 -26.70 6.75 33.75
CA LEU A 31 -25.55 5.91 33.46
C LEU A 31 -25.09 5.26 34.76
N ASN A 32 -25.07 3.93 34.73
CA ASN A 32 -24.76 3.08 35.86
C ASN A 32 -23.40 3.49 36.49
N ARG A 33 -23.29 3.50 37.81
CA ARG A 33 -22.08 3.98 38.54
C ARG A 33 -20.80 3.27 38.08
N PHE A 34 -20.92 2.03 37.61
CA PHE A 34 -19.85 1.22 37.01
C PHE A 34 -19.33 1.76 35.68
N THR A 35 -20.21 2.26 34.79
CA THR A 35 -19.81 2.83 33.51
C THR A 35 -19.09 4.17 33.66
N ARG A 36 -19.46 4.99 34.65
CA ARG A 36 -18.73 6.23 34.98
C ARG A 36 -17.32 5.97 35.49
N LYS A 37 -17.11 4.94 36.32
CA LYS A 37 -15.78 4.57 36.82
C LYS A 37 -14.87 4.09 35.69
N LYS A 38 -15.37 3.24 34.78
CA LYS A 38 -14.62 2.82 33.57
C LYS A 38 -14.25 3.99 32.64
N TYR A 39 -15.12 4.98 32.46
CA TYR A 39 -14.80 6.15 31.63
C TYR A 39 -13.77 7.07 32.29
N GLN A 40 -13.80 7.20 33.62
CA GLN A 40 -12.78 7.97 34.35
C GLN A 40 -11.41 7.26 34.30
N ASP A 41 -11.39 5.94 34.47
CA ASP A 41 -10.19 5.11 34.38
C ASP A 41 -9.56 5.14 32.96
N ILE A 42 -10.37 5.30 31.89
CA ILE A 42 -9.88 5.48 30.52
C ILE A 42 -9.29 6.88 30.30
N LYS A 43 -9.84 7.91 30.95
CA LYS A 43 -9.34 9.29 30.84
C LYS A 43 -7.97 9.43 31.52
N ASP A 44 -7.73 8.69 32.59
CA ASP A 44 -6.45 8.61 33.30
C ASP A 44 -5.41 7.73 32.56
N LEU A 45 -5.81 7.03 31.49
CA LEU A 45 -4.93 6.19 30.66
C LEU A 45 -4.22 6.98 29.55
N TYR A 46 -4.68 8.20 29.24
CA TYR A 46 -4.03 9.04 28.24
C TYR A 46 -2.81 9.71 28.83
N SER A 47 -1.64 9.42 28.27
CA SER A 47 -0.44 10.16 28.65
C SER A 47 -0.60 11.62 28.20
N PRO A 48 -0.44 12.60 29.11
CA PRO A 48 -0.61 14.03 28.80
C PRO A 48 0.42 14.57 27.78
N LEU A 49 1.41 13.75 27.44
CA LEU A 49 2.48 14.08 26.49
C LEU A 49 2.20 13.56 25.08
N LEU A 50 1.21 12.68 24.88
CA LEU A 50 0.94 12.05 23.59
C LEU A 50 -0.03 12.89 22.75
N SER A 51 0.42 13.24 21.55
CA SER A 51 -0.37 13.91 20.52
C SER A 51 -0.66 12.96 19.37
N VAL A 52 -1.83 13.09 18.76
CA VAL A 52 -2.32 12.27 17.64
C VAL A 52 -2.24 13.06 16.35
N LEU A 53 -1.78 12.42 15.27
CA LEU A 53 -1.74 13.07 13.96
C LEU A 53 -3.13 13.22 13.37
N CYS A 54 -3.49 14.45 13.01
CA CYS A 54 -4.64 14.71 12.17
C CYS A 54 -4.28 14.43 10.70
N ILE A 55 -5.04 13.59 10.01
CA ILE A 55 -4.80 13.27 8.60
C ILE A 55 -5.09 14.45 7.66
N ASN A 56 -5.97 15.37 8.06
CA ASN A 56 -6.45 16.46 7.20
C ASN A 56 -5.50 17.66 7.16
N CYS A 57 -4.88 18.01 8.29
CA CYS A 57 -3.93 19.12 8.38
C CYS A 57 -2.49 18.69 8.68
N GLN A 58 -2.27 17.38 8.91
CA GLN A 58 -0.99 16.81 9.34
C GLN A 58 -0.41 17.41 10.64
N GLU A 59 -1.24 18.05 11.46
CA GLU A 59 -0.82 18.58 12.76
C GLU A 59 -0.93 17.50 13.84
N MET A 60 -0.04 17.59 14.83
CA MET A 60 -0.05 16.72 16.00
C MET A 60 -0.95 17.34 17.06
N ILE A 61 -2.11 16.73 17.28
CA ILE A 61 -3.18 17.24 18.14
C ILE A 61 -3.04 16.62 19.53
N PRO A 62 -2.82 17.42 20.58
CA PRO A 62 -2.83 16.93 21.95
C PRO A 62 -4.16 16.24 22.29
N GLY A 63 -4.13 15.20 23.13
CA GLY A 63 -5.32 14.41 23.49
C GLY A 63 -6.51 15.26 23.94
N GLU A 64 -6.23 16.30 24.73
CA GLU A 64 -7.19 17.27 25.25
C GLU A 64 -7.87 18.15 24.17
N LEU A 65 -7.26 18.27 22.98
CA LEU A 65 -7.78 19.08 21.87
C LEU A 65 -8.41 18.24 20.75
N ILE A 66 -8.42 16.91 20.84
CA ILE A 66 -8.91 16.04 19.75
C ILE A 66 -10.38 16.34 19.42
N GLU A 67 -11.24 16.47 20.43
CA GLU A 67 -12.68 16.71 20.22
C GLU A 67 -12.92 18.07 19.56
N THR A 68 -12.25 19.12 20.04
CA THR A 68 -12.41 20.47 19.49
C THR A 68 -11.78 20.61 18.10
N HIS A 69 -10.67 19.92 17.85
CA HIS A 69 -10.01 19.92 16.55
C HIS A 69 -10.81 19.14 15.51
N SER A 70 -11.30 17.94 15.85
CA SER A 70 -12.05 17.10 14.91
C SER A 70 -13.37 17.73 14.44
N GLY A 71 -14.01 18.56 15.27
CA GLY A 71 -15.17 19.36 14.86
C GLY A 71 -14.85 20.50 13.87
N LYS A 72 -13.58 20.92 13.75
CA LYS A 72 -13.14 22.02 12.87
C LYS A 72 -12.39 21.53 11.63
N CYS A 73 -11.54 20.51 11.81
CA CYS A 73 -10.68 19.99 10.76
C CYS A 73 -11.35 18.82 10.03
N VAL A 74 -12.39 19.14 9.27
CA VAL A 74 -13.18 18.14 8.52
C VAL A 74 -12.62 17.89 7.12
N PHE A 75 -11.91 18.87 6.55
CA PHE A 75 -11.40 18.82 5.18
C PHE A 75 -9.87 18.91 5.14
N VAL A 76 -9.28 18.23 4.15
CA VAL A 76 -7.85 18.31 3.87
C VAL A 76 -7.49 19.75 3.50
N THR A 77 -6.49 20.30 4.17
CA THR A 77 -6.04 21.68 3.89
C THR A 77 -5.39 21.77 2.51
N GLN A 78 -5.53 22.90 1.82
CA GLN A 78 -4.92 23.09 0.50
C GLN A 78 -3.39 22.91 0.52
N THR A 79 -2.73 23.27 1.63
CA THR A 79 -1.29 23.08 1.81
C THR A 79 -0.92 21.59 1.81
N VAL A 80 -1.64 20.78 2.60
CA VAL A 80 -1.43 19.33 2.65
C VAL A 80 -1.74 18.71 1.28
N GLN A 81 -2.85 19.10 0.66
CA GLN A 81 -3.22 18.59 -0.66
C GLN A 81 -2.16 18.89 -1.73
N LYS A 82 -1.55 20.07 -1.72
CA LYS A 82 -0.47 20.41 -2.67
C LYS A 82 0.79 19.58 -2.44
N ILE A 83 1.14 19.33 -1.18
CA ILE A 83 2.39 18.68 -0.80
C ILE A 83 2.29 17.14 -0.90
N GLU A 84 1.17 16.54 -0.51
CA GLU A 84 1.00 15.08 -0.62
C GLU A 84 0.94 14.59 -2.08
N ASN A 85 0.53 15.47 -3.01
CA ASN A 85 0.45 15.11 -4.43
C ASN A 85 1.80 15.13 -5.15
N THR A 86 2.86 15.70 -4.56
CA THR A 86 4.16 15.78 -5.23
C THR A 86 5.03 14.54 -5.03
N HIS A 87 4.81 13.77 -3.95
CA HIS A 87 5.65 12.63 -3.57
C HIS A 87 7.15 12.92 -3.61
N SER A 88 7.52 14.16 -3.33
CA SER A 88 8.90 14.67 -3.38
C SER A 88 9.55 14.68 -2.00
N ILE A 89 10.85 14.94 -1.95
CA ILE A 89 11.59 15.24 -0.71
C ILE A 89 10.83 16.26 0.17
N ASP A 90 10.21 17.27 -0.42
CA ASP A 90 9.48 18.33 0.29
C ASP A 90 8.33 17.80 1.16
N GLU A 91 7.66 16.72 0.74
CA GLU A 91 6.57 16.09 1.51
C GLU A 91 7.08 15.58 2.86
N TRP A 92 8.25 14.95 2.86
CA TRP A 92 8.84 14.37 4.06
C TRP A 92 9.48 15.43 4.94
N ILE A 93 10.11 16.43 4.34
CA ILE A 93 10.61 17.61 5.05
C ILE A 93 9.45 18.31 5.77
N PHE A 94 8.31 18.50 5.10
CA PHE A 94 7.12 19.08 5.71
C PHE A 94 6.63 18.27 6.92
N LYS A 95 6.51 16.94 6.79
CA LYS A 95 6.11 16.04 7.89
C LYS A 95 7.09 16.08 9.07
N ILE A 96 8.40 16.13 8.78
CA ILE A 96 9.46 16.23 9.79
C ILE A 96 9.39 17.57 10.53
N GLN A 97 9.16 18.67 9.81
CA GLN A 97 8.97 20.00 10.42
C GLN A 97 7.74 20.03 11.34
N LYS A 98 6.60 19.46 10.91
CA LYS A 98 5.40 19.35 11.73
C LYS A 98 5.66 18.52 13.00
N LEU A 99 6.43 17.44 12.89
CA LEU A 99 6.85 16.67 14.06
C LEU A 99 7.75 17.50 14.99
N LYS A 100 8.74 18.23 14.46
CA LYS A 100 9.64 19.09 15.24
C LYS A 100 8.86 20.05 16.13
N ILE A 101 7.92 20.80 15.55
CA ILE A 101 7.09 21.78 16.29
C ILE A 101 6.37 21.09 17.45
N CYS A 102 5.80 19.90 17.21
CA CYS A 102 5.17 19.11 18.27
C CYS A 102 6.15 18.74 19.39
N LEU A 103 7.37 18.31 19.07
CA LEU A 103 8.36 17.94 20.09
C LEU A 103 8.81 19.16 20.91
N GLU A 104 8.96 20.31 20.26
CA GLU A 104 9.26 21.60 20.89
C GLU A 104 8.14 22.07 21.82
N ASP A 105 6.89 21.68 21.59
CA ASP A 105 5.81 21.97 22.52
C ASP A 105 5.73 20.95 23.65
N VAL A 106 5.97 19.68 23.37
CA VAL A 106 6.01 18.61 24.39
C VAL A 106 7.14 18.86 25.40
N ILE A 107 8.32 19.34 24.99
CA ILE A 107 9.43 19.61 25.91
C ILE A 107 9.14 20.74 26.89
N LYS A 108 8.29 21.72 26.51
CA LYS A 108 7.88 22.84 27.36
C LYS A 108 6.88 22.41 28.44
N LYS A 109 6.21 21.27 28.28
CA LYS A 109 5.23 20.77 29.24
C LYS A 109 5.88 20.44 30.60
N PRO A 110 5.32 20.90 31.74
CA PRO A 110 5.91 20.65 33.06
C PRO A 110 5.89 19.17 33.45
N GLU A 111 5.00 18.36 32.88
CA GLU A 111 4.84 16.94 33.16
C GLU A 111 5.96 16.06 32.53
N ALA A 112 6.77 16.62 31.62
CA ALA A 112 7.82 15.88 30.95
C ALA A 112 8.99 15.58 31.91
N LYS A 113 9.31 14.28 32.09
CA LYS A 113 10.40 13.83 32.95
C LYS A 113 11.77 14.22 32.38
N PRO A 114 12.84 14.34 33.19
CA PRO A 114 14.17 14.65 32.69
C PRO A 114 14.66 13.70 31.59
N CYS A 115 14.41 12.40 31.72
CA CYS A 115 14.75 11.41 30.69
C CYS A 115 13.98 11.65 29.38
N ASP A 116 12.69 11.99 29.46
CA ASP A 116 11.86 12.31 28.29
C ASP A 116 12.41 13.55 27.58
N LYS A 117 12.71 14.61 28.34
CA LYS A 117 13.28 15.86 27.81
C LYS A 117 14.62 15.60 27.11
N ASN A 118 15.50 14.81 27.70
CA ASN A 118 16.78 14.47 27.08
C ASN A 118 16.60 13.75 25.74
N THR A 119 15.70 12.76 25.67
CA THR A 119 15.39 12.05 24.42
C THR A 119 14.79 12.99 23.38
N LEU A 120 13.85 13.86 23.76
CA LEU A 120 13.25 14.86 22.87
C LEU A 120 14.30 15.84 22.32
N ILE A 121 15.23 16.31 23.15
CA ILE A 121 16.33 17.20 22.71
C ILE A 121 17.20 16.51 21.66
N ILE A 122 17.56 15.24 21.87
CA ILE A 122 18.36 14.48 20.91
C ILE A 122 17.59 14.34 19.58
N MET A 123 16.30 14.01 19.64
CA MET A 123 15.47 13.91 18.44
C MET A 123 15.38 15.23 17.68
N ILE A 124 15.15 16.36 18.37
CA ILE A 124 15.10 17.70 17.77
C ILE A 124 16.43 18.04 17.09
N ARG A 125 17.57 17.73 17.73
CA ARG A 125 18.90 17.95 17.11
C ARG A 125 19.10 17.14 15.83
N ILE A 126 18.65 15.89 15.82
CA ILE A 126 18.71 15.04 14.61
C ILE A 126 17.82 15.63 13.51
N ILE A 127 16.63 16.11 13.87
CA ILE A 127 15.74 16.80 12.93
C ILE A 127 16.41 18.06 12.37
N ASP A 128 16.98 18.92 13.21
CA ASP A 128 17.64 20.16 12.77
C ASP A 128 18.78 19.88 11.81
N ALA A 129 19.61 18.88 12.12
CA ALA A 129 20.71 18.47 11.23
C ALA A 129 20.18 17.96 9.88
N THR A 130 19.09 17.20 9.88
CA THR A 130 18.45 16.69 8.66
C THR A 130 17.79 17.80 7.84
N LEU A 131 17.14 18.76 8.49
CA LEU A 131 16.51 19.90 7.82
C LEU A 131 17.55 20.84 7.20
N ALA A 132 18.72 20.98 7.83
CA ALA A 132 19.83 21.76 7.28
C ALA A 132 20.52 21.04 6.11
N ASN A 133 20.64 19.71 6.18
CA ASN A 133 21.25 18.90 5.14
C ASN A 133 20.56 17.53 5.06
N HIS A 134 19.86 17.28 3.95
CA HIS A 134 19.18 16.02 3.68
C HIS A 134 19.94 15.18 2.65
N SER A 135 21.27 15.30 2.57
CA SER A 135 22.08 14.39 1.77
C SER A 135 21.93 12.94 2.25
N GLU A 136 22.14 12.00 1.34
CA GLU A 136 22.07 10.57 1.65
C GLU A 136 23.00 10.17 2.82
N GLU A 137 24.20 10.76 2.88
CA GLU A 137 25.14 10.53 3.99
C GLU A 137 24.56 11.01 5.33
N MET A 138 24.00 12.22 5.36
CA MET A 138 23.42 12.80 6.57
C MET A 138 22.20 12.00 7.04
N LEU A 139 21.36 11.53 6.12
CA LEU A 139 20.20 10.70 6.41
C LEU A 139 20.60 9.31 6.95
N ASN A 140 21.63 8.70 6.38
CA ASN A 140 22.20 7.45 6.88
C ASN A 140 22.74 7.60 8.31
N ASN A 141 23.49 8.68 8.56
CA ASN A 141 24.02 8.98 9.89
C ASN A 141 22.89 9.22 10.90
N SER A 142 21.88 10.03 10.54
CA SER A 142 20.71 10.30 11.36
C SER A 142 19.94 9.02 11.68
N THR A 143 19.74 8.14 10.70
CA THR A 143 19.07 6.85 10.89
C THR A 143 19.83 5.94 11.85
N ARG A 144 21.17 5.86 11.72
CA ARG A 144 22.01 5.12 12.68
C ARG A 144 21.92 5.70 14.09
N SER A 145 21.95 7.03 14.24
CA SER A 145 21.78 7.70 15.53
C SER A 145 20.43 7.40 16.17
N LEU A 146 19.35 7.40 15.39
CA LEU A 146 18.01 7.05 15.88
C LEU A 146 17.93 5.58 16.28
N ASN A 147 18.53 4.66 15.52
CA ASN A 147 18.59 3.25 15.89
C ASN A 147 19.36 3.03 17.20
N ALA A 148 20.48 3.73 17.39
CA ALA A 148 21.23 3.68 18.64
C ALA A 148 20.41 4.25 19.82
N LEU A 149 19.68 5.35 19.60
CA LEU A 149 18.77 5.93 20.59
C LEU A 149 17.61 4.98 20.93
N SER A 150 17.08 4.27 19.92
CA SER A 150 16.00 3.29 20.04
C SER A 150 16.43 2.05 20.82
N ASN A 151 17.65 1.58 20.62
CA ASN A 151 18.22 0.43 21.35
C ASN A 151 18.55 0.77 22.81
N ASN A 152 18.91 2.02 23.10
CA ASN A 152 19.24 2.50 24.45
C ASN A 152 18.11 3.33 25.08
N PHE A 153 16.87 3.07 24.67
CA PHE A 153 15.72 3.88 25.03
C PHE A 153 15.38 3.76 26.52
N LYS A 154 15.38 4.90 27.23
CA LYS A 154 15.08 4.99 28.67
C LYS A 154 13.91 5.93 29.01
N ALA A 155 13.26 6.51 28.00
CA ALA A 155 12.16 7.45 28.17
C ALA A 155 10.81 6.72 28.32
N SER A 156 9.74 7.48 28.50
CA SER A 156 8.38 6.96 28.61
C SER A 156 7.86 6.42 27.28
N LEU A 157 6.87 5.53 27.34
CA LEU A 157 6.23 4.94 26.16
C LEU A 157 5.67 6.00 25.19
N SER A 158 5.19 7.14 25.72
CA SER A 158 4.68 8.25 24.92
C SER A 158 5.77 8.86 24.04
N ILE A 159 6.98 9.02 24.59
CA ILE A 159 8.14 9.50 23.82
C ILE A 159 8.58 8.46 22.79
N ARG A 160 8.40 7.16 23.09
CA ARG A 160 8.71 6.09 22.14
C ARG A 160 7.91 6.22 20.85
N VAL A 161 6.63 6.59 20.94
CA VAL A 161 5.77 6.81 19.77
C VAL A 161 6.34 7.89 18.85
N TYR A 162 6.85 9.00 19.42
CA TYR A 162 7.49 10.03 18.63
C TYR A 162 8.80 9.57 18.00
N LEU A 163 9.60 8.77 18.72
CA LEU A 163 10.85 8.21 18.22
C LEU A 163 10.60 7.28 17.03
N ASP A 164 9.67 6.34 17.17
CA ASP A 164 9.32 5.39 16.11
C ASP A 164 8.77 6.13 14.88
N ARG A 165 7.98 7.19 15.10
CA ARG A 165 7.49 8.06 14.02
C ARG A 165 8.63 8.78 13.30
N LEU A 166 9.56 9.37 14.05
CA LEU A 166 10.71 10.05 13.46
C LEU A 166 11.56 9.06 12.64
N GLN A 167 11.79 7.85 13.16
CA GLN A 167 12.48 6.78 12.42
C GLN A 167 11.79 6.46 11.10
N SER A 168 10.46 6.28 11.12
CA SER A 168 9.68 6.01 9.90
C SER A 168 9.80 7.14 8.87
N LEU A 169 9.73 8.40 9.31
CA LEU A 169 9.91 9.56 8.43
C LEU A 169 11.33 9.62 7.84
N MET A 170 12.36 9.37 8.65
CA MET A 170 13.76 9.40 8.21
C MET A 170 14.08 8.30 7.19
N VAL A 171 13.59 7.08 7.43
CA VAL A 171 13.75 5.97 6.48
C VAL A 171 13.05 6.28 5.16
N SER A 172 11.85 6.86 5.21
CA SER A 172 11.10 7.21 4.00
C SER A 172 11.79 8.32 3.20
N LEU A 173 12.29 9.35 3.89
CA LEU A 173 13.07 10.42 3.27
C LEU A 173 14.35 9.87 2.62
N LEU A 174 15.09 8.97 3.30
CA LEU A 174 16.27 8.32 2.74
C LEU A 174 15.97 7.56 1.44
N ILE A 175 14.88 6.78 1.43
CA ILE A 175 14.47 6.01 0.23
C ILE A 175 14.21 6.95 -0.93
N ILE A 176 13.50 8.06 -0.70
CA ILE A 176 13.15 9.01 -1.77
C ILE A 176 14.38 9.77 -2.25
N THR A 177 15.23 10.26 -1.35
CA THR A 177 16.50 10.89 -1.72
C THR A 177 17.38 9.94 -2.55
N GLN A 178 17.47 8.67 -2.17
CA GLN A 178 18.18 7.66 -2.96
C GLN A 178 17.55 7.45 -4.33
N SER A 179 16.21 7.43 -4.41
CA SER A 179 15.50 7.26 -5.68
C SER A 179 15.71 8.46 -6.62
N GLU A 180 15.63 9.69 -6.11
CA GLU A 180 15.89 10.91 -6.88
C GLU A 180 17.35 10.98 -7.32
N ASN A 181 18.30 10.67 -6.43
CA ASN A 181 19.72 10.61 -6.78
C ASN A 181 20.01 9.56 -7.85
N ARG A 182 19.35 8.39 -7.81
CA ARG A 182 19.49 7.36 -8.86
C ARG A 182 18.91 7.84 -10.18
N LEU A 183 17.75 8.50 -10.17
CA LEU A 183 17.15 9.07 -11.38
C LEU A 183 18.01 10.19 -11.97
N ASN A 184 18.70 10.98 -11.14
CA ASN A 184 19.60 12.04 -11.57
C ASN A 184 20.98 11.52 -12.01
N ALA A 185 21.45 10.40 -11.43
CA ALA A 185 22.74 9.78 -11.75
C ALA A 185 22.67 8.87 -12.97
N VAL A 186 21.51 8.28 -13.25
CA VAL A 186 21.25 7.68 -14.55
C VAL A 186 21.07 8.85 -15.52
N ASP A 187 22.12 9.14 -16.29
CA ASP A 187 21.97 10.00 -17.44
C ASP A 187 20.97 9.32 -18.38
N ILE A 188 19.71 9.76 -18.30
CA ILE A 188 18.59 9.23 -19.06
C ILE A 188 18.95 9.21 -20.54
N GLU A 189 19.76 10.17 -20.99
CA GLU A 189 20.27 10.26 -22.34
C GLU A 189 21.23 9.09 -22.66
N THR A 190 22.20 8.79 -21.79
CA THR A 190 23.10 7.65 -21.95
C THR A 190 22.34 6.30 -21.93
N ALA A 191 21.38 6.13 -21.02
CA ALA A 191 20.56 4.91 -20.94
C ALA A 191 19.65 4.75 -22.17
N LEU A 192 19.09 5.85 -22.69
CA LEU A 192 18.32 5.85 -23.94
C LEU A 192 19.20 5.52 -25.14
N ILE A 193 20.42 6.05 -25.21
CA ILE A 193 21.37 5.75 -26.29
C ILE A 193 21.73 4.26 -26.29
N GLU A 194 22.02 3.69 -25.12
CA GLU A 194 22.38 2.27 -24.99
C GLU A 194 21.21 1.36 -25.37
N LYS A 195 19.98 1.69 -24.92
CA LYS A 195 18.77 0.94 -25.31
C LYS A 195 18.44 1.08 -26.80
N THR A 196 18.65 2.26 -27.37
CA THR A 196 18.44 2.48 -28.82
C THR A 196 19.43 1.65 -29.64
N LYS A 197 20.68 1.52 -29.17
CA LYS A 197 21.68 0.65 -29.79
C LYS A 197 21.27 -0.82 -29.72
N GLU A 198 20.83 -1.29 -28.56
CA GLU A 198 20.34 -2.67 -28.37
C GLU A 198 19.15 -2.99 -29.29
N ILE A 199 18.20 -2.05 -29.43
CA ILE A 199 17.06 -2.19 -30.35
C ILE A 199 17.52 -2.28 -31.81
N ASN A 200 18.49 -1.47 -32.23
CA ASN A 200 19.03 -1.52 -33.59
C ASN A 200 19.76 -2.84 -33.86
N ASP A 201 20.55 -3.35 -32.91
CA ASP A 201 21.23 -4.63 -33.04
C ASP A 201 20.23 -5.80 -33.16
N LEU A 202 19.16 -5.78 -32.33
CA LEU A 202 18.08 -6.75 -32.43
C LEU A 202 17.32 -6.65 -33.76
N LYS A 203 17.11 -5.43 -34.28
CA LYS A 203 16.46 -5.21 -35.57
C LYS A 203 17.28 -5.81 -36.71
N ILE A 204 18.59 -5.56 -36.73
CA ILE A 204 19.51 -6.15 -37.73
C ILE A 204 19.46 -7.68 -37.65
N LYS A 205 19.49 -8.25 -36.45
CA LYS A 205 19.41 -9.71 -36.26
C LYS A 205 18.07 -10.29 -36.74
N THR A 206 16.98 -9.57 -36.51
CA THR A 206 15.64 -9.97 -36.96
C THR A 206 15.54 -9.91 -38.48
N GLU A 207 16.07 -8.86 -39.12
CA GLU A 207 16.13 -8.74 -40.58
C GLU A 207 17.00 -9.84 -41.20
N TYR A 208 18.12 -10.19 -40.59
CA TYR A 208 18.96 -11.31 -41.00
C TYR A 208 18.21 -12.64 -40.99
N PHE A 209 17.55 -12.97 -39.88
CA PHE A 209 16.78 -14.22 -39.79
C PHE A 209 15.55 -14.22 -40.70
N LYS A 210 14.93 -13.06 -40.92
CA LYS A 210 13.84 -12.92 -41.88
C LYS A 210 14.32 -13.24 -43.29
N ALA A 211 15.44 -12.64 -43.73
CA ALA A 211 16.01 -12.93 -45.04
C ALA A 211 16.41 -14.41 -45.20
N GLN A 212 16.91 -15.05 -44.13
CA GLN A 212 17.21 -16.48 -44.14
C GLN A 212 15.94 -17.34 -44.26
N SER A 213 14.86 -16.95 -43.56
CA SER A 213 13.55 -17.61 -43.65
C SER A 213 12.96 -17.50 -45.05
N ASP A 214 12.96 -16.28 -45.63
CA ASP A 214 12.43 -16.02 -46.96
C ASP A 214 13.18 -16.86 -48.02
N ALA A 215 14.51 -16.95 -47.93
CA ALA A 215 15.32 -17.78 -48.83
C ALA A 215 15.04 -19.29 -48.69
N LEU A 216 14.76 -19.77 -47.47
CA LEU A 216 14.36 -21.15 -47.20
C LEU A 216 12.97 -21.44 -47.76
N GLU A 217 12.02 -20.52 -47.58
CA GLU A 217 10.67 -20.61 -48.12
C GLU A 217 10.71 -20.68 -49.66
N ASP A 218 11.45 -19.78 -50.31
CA ASP A 218 11.64 -19.80 -51.76
C ASP A 218 12.26 -21.12 -52.25
N ALA A 219 13.24 -21.67 -51.53
CA ALA A 219 13.86 -22.95 -51.86
C ALA A 219 12.87 -24.13 -51.72
N ILE A 220 12.02 -24.12 -50.70
CA ILE A 220 10.96 -25.14 -50.50
C ILE A 220 9.91 -25.03 -51.60
N VAL A 221 9.44 -23.82 -51.92
CA VAL A 221 8.47 -23.59 -53.01
C VAL A 221 9.05 -24.03 -54.36
N TYR A 222 10.33 -23.76 -54.62
CA TYR A 222 10.99 -24.20 -55.84
C TYR A 222 11.15 -25.73 -55.90
N SER A 223 11.57 -26.37 -54.81
CA SER A 223 11.72 -27.83 -54.71
C SER A 223 10.39 -28.58 -54.92
N ASN A 224 9.30 -28.07 -54.32
CA ASN A 224 7.96 -28.62 -54.50
C ASN A 224 7.45 -28.52 -55.96
N ARG A 225 7.87 -27.49 -56.71
CA ARG A 225 7.53 -27.35 -58.15
C ARG A 225 8.32 -28.32 -59.04
N VAL A 226 9.52 -28.73 -58.65
CA VAL A 226 10.38 -29.61 -59.45
C VAL A 226 10.05 -31.10 -59.23
N ILE A 227 9.60 -31.48 -58.03
CA ILE A 227 9.39 -32.89 -57.67
C ILE A 227 7.97 -33.39 -58.05
N ASN A 228 6.99 -32.52 -58.28
CA ASN A 228 5.63 -32.97 -58.57
C ASN A 228 4.90 -32.12 -59.64
N PRO A 229 4.93 -32.51 -60.94
CA PRO A 229 4.16 -31.82 -61.98
C PRO A 229 2.64 -31.99 -61.84
N MET A 230 2.17 -32.85 -60.93
CA MET A 230 0.75 -33.02 -60.56
C MET A 230 0.25 -32.04 -59.49
N GLY A 231 1.14 -31.26 -58.83
CA GLY A 231 0.75 -30.33 -57.77
C GLY A 231 -0.11 -29.15 -58.22
N LYS A 232 -0.17 -28.85 -59.53
CA LYS A 232 -1.07 -27.84 -60.09
C LYS A 232 -2.56 -28.20 -59.99
N ILE A 233 -2.92 -29.44 -59.68
CA ILE A 233 -4.32 -29.87 -59.58
C ILE A 233 -4.86 -29.76 -58.15
N ILE A 234 -4.01 -29.63 -57.13
CA ILE A 234 -4.45 -29.64 -55.73
C ILE A 234 -4.73 -28.22 -55.20
N ASP A 235 -4.05 -27.18 -55.72
CA ASP A 235 -4.33 -25.78 -55.33
C ASP A 235 -5.71 -25.29 -55.80
N ASP A 236 -6.33 -25.95 -56.79
CA ASP A 236 -7.69 -25.63 -57.24
C ASP A 236 -8.79 -26.36 -56.46
N ILE A 237 -8.44 -27.26 -55.52
CA ILE A 237 -9.43 -28.08 -54.77
C ILE A 237 -9.63 -27.60 -53.31
N ASP A 238 -8.71 -26.81 -52.74
CA ASP A 238 -8.82 -26.33 -51.35
C ASP A 238 -9.32 -24.87 -51.19
N SER A 239 -9.90 -24.27 -52.24
CA SER A 239 -10.48 -22.90 -52.17
C SER A 239 -11.91 -22.81 -51.60
N GLU A 240 -12.43 -23.82 -50.91
CA GLU A 240 -13.82 -23.76 -50.39
C GLU A 240 -14.04 -24.14 -48.91
N VAL A 241 -12.99 -24.43 -48.14
CA VAL A 241 -13.15 -24.60 -46.68
C VAL A 241 -12.13 -23.76 -45.92
N GLY A 242 -12.62 -22.63 -45.43
CA GLY A 242 -11.93 -21.57 -44.70
C GLY A 242 -10.75 -22.00 -43.83
N SER A 243 -9.55 -21.61 -44.25
CA SER A 243 -8.39 -21.51 -43.37
C SER A 243 -8.30 -20.10 -42.81
N ARG A 244 -8.94 -19.91 -41.64
CA ARG A 244 -8.65 -18.79 -40.75
C ARG A 244 -7.26 -19.03 -40.17
N ILE A 245 -6.24 -18.50 -40.83
CA ILE A 245 -4.89 -18.39 -40.27
C ILE A 245 -5.00 -17.53 -39.01
N SER A 246 -4.96 -18.19 -37.85
CA SER A 246 -4.91 -17.56 -36.53
C SER A 246 -3.49 -17.04 -36.27
N SER A 247 -3.16 -15.91 -36.86
CA SER A 247 -1.98 -15.14 -36.51
C SER A 247 -2.26 -14.35 -35.24
N ASN A 248 -2.07 -14.97 -34.07
CA ASN A 248 -1.95 -14.27 -32.80
C ASN A 248 -1.19 -15.10 -31.75
N SER A 249 0.14 -15.08 -31.80
CA SER A 249 0.97 -15.28 -30.61
C SER A 249 1.60 -13.93 -30.22
N ARG A 250 0.81 -13.09 -29.55
CA ARG A 250 1.36 -11.94 -28.83
C ARG A 250 2.00 -12.45 -27.54
N ILE A 251 3.32 -12.47 -27.53
CA ILE A 251 4.12 -12.50 -26.30
C ILE A 251 3.79 -11.21 -25.53
N SER A 252 3.09 -11.37 -24.40
CA SER A 252 2.73 -10.27 -23.52
C SER A 252 3.91 -9.96 -22.60
N THR A 253 4.43 -8.75 -22.75
CA THR A 253 5.36 -8.09 -21.84
C THR A 253 4.69 -7.94 -20.46
N LEU A 254 5.21 -8.66 -19.47
CA LEU A 254 4.95 -8.42 -18.06
C LEU A 254 5.59 -7.09 -17.67
N GLN A 255 4.79 -6.02 -17.64
CA GLN A 255 4.94 -4.81 -16.81
C GLN A 255 3.95 -3.75 -17.31
N ASN A 256 2.81 -3.57 -16.61
CA ASN A 256 1.99 -2.34 -16.45
C ASN A 256 0.46 -2.51 -16.37
N GLU A 257 -0.13 -3.46 -15.62
CA GLU A 257 -1.59 -3.44 -15.43
C GLU A 257 -2.05 -3.84 -14.02
N PHE A 258 -1.81 -2.98 -13.02
CA PHE A 258 -2.55 -3.05 -11.74
C PHE A 258 -3.87 -2.24 -11.76
N ASN A 259 -4.19 -1.55 -12.88
CA ASN A 259 -5.42 -0.74 -13.04
C ASN A 259 -6.45 -1.34 -14.01
N SER A 260 -6.22 -2.54 -14.56
CA SER A 260 -7.07 -3.18 -15.60
C SER A 260 -8.15 -4.14 -15.05
N SER A 261 -8.23 -4.29 -13.72
CA SER A 261 -9.10 -5.29 -13.06
C SER A 261 -10.62 -5.07 -13.26
N LEU A 262 -11.04 -3.94 -13.85
CA LEU A 262 -12.45 -3.67 -14.18
C LEU A 262 -12.81 -3.93 -15.65
N GLN A 263 -11.83 -4.11 -16.55
CA GLN A 263 -12.10 -4.41 -17.97
C GLN A 263 -12.05 -5.92 -18.27
N GLU A 264 -11.47 -6.72 -17.38
CA GLU A 264 -11.35 -8.17 -17.54
C GLU A 264 -12.68 -8.92 -17.29
N GLU A 265 -13.64 -8.29 -16.59
CA GLU A 265 -15.01 -8.80 -16.39
C GLU A 265 -15.78 -8.96 -17.71
N MET A 266 -15.41 -8.24 -18.78
CA MET A 266 -16.14 -8.24 -20.05
C MET A 266 -15.48 -9.06 -21.16
N ARG A 267 -14.25 -9.56 -20.96
CA ARG A 267 -13.51 -10.35 -21.97
C ARG A 267 -13.60 -11.86 -21.79
N LEU A 268 -13.97 -12.35 -20.60
CA LEU A 268 -14.01 -13.80 -20.33
C LEU A 268 -15.35 -14.47 -20.63
N SER A 269 -16.41 -13.72 -20.95
CA SER A 269 -17.72 -14.29 -21.30
C SER A 269 -17.75 -15.04 -22.64
N ASN A 270 -16.67 -15.00 -23.42
CA ASN A 270 -16.56 -15.64 -24.74
C ASN A 270 -15.53 -16.79 -24.81
N PHE A 271 -15.06 -17.33 -23.67
CA PHE A 271 -14.19 -18.50 -23.71
C PHE A 271 -15.00 -19.76 -24.03
N GLU A 272 -14.61 -20.43 -25.11
CA GLU A 272 -15.22 -21.65 -25.65
C GLU A 272 -15.34 -22.73 -24.57
N LYS A 273 -16.60 -23.10 -24.27
CA LYS A 273 -17.04 -23.98 -23.18
C LYS A 273 -16.55 -25.44 -23.21
N ASN A 274 -15.65 -25.82 -24.12
CA ASN A 274 -15.52 -27.24 -24.47
C ASN A 274 -14.23 -27.95 -24.05
N ASN A 275 -13.24 -27.30 -23.41
CA ASN A 275 -12.02 -28.00 -22.94
C ASN A 275 -11.33 -27.33 -21.73
N LEU A 276 -12.08 -26.82 -20.75
CA LEU A 276 -11.46 -26.32 -19.51
C LEU A 276 -11.15 -27.48 -18.57
N ASN A 277 -9.89 -27.55 -18.12
CA ASN A 277 -9.45 -28.49 -17.10
C ASN A 277 -10.11 -28.12 -15.74
N GLU A 278 -10.46 -29.11 -14.91
CA GLU A 278 -11.14 -28.88 -13.62
C GLU A 278 -10.34 -27.93 -12.71
N ASP A 279 -9.02 -27.98 -12.79
CA ASP A 279 -8.10 -27.09 -12.07
C ASP A 279 -8.27 -25.61 -12.48
N ASP A 280 -8.54 -25.34 -13.75
CA ASP A 280 -8.66 -23.97 -14.25
C ASP A 280 -10.03 -23.37 -13.89
N LEU A 281 -11.08 -24.20 -13.85
CA LEU A 281 -12.37 -23.84 -13.28
C LEU A 281 -12.26 -23.53 -11.78
N GLN A 282 -11.50 -24.33 -11.03
CA GLN A 282 -11.28 -24.07 -9.60
C GLN A 282 -10.51 -22.76 -9.38
N LYS A 283 -9.45 -22.50 -10.15
CA LYS A 283 -8.70 -21.24 -10.08
C LYS A 283 -9.58 -20.04 -10.41
N TYR A 284 -10.42 -20.16 -11.44
CA TYR A 284 -11.38 -19.11 -11.81
C TYR A 284 -12.38 -18.84 -10.68
N PHE A 285 -12.92 -19.89 -10.05
CA PHE A 285 -13.81 -19.70 -8.90
C PHE A 285 -13.11 -18.98 -7.73
N TYR A 286 -11.86 -19.33 -7.45
CA TYR A 286 -11.09 -18.68 -6.38
C TYR A 286 -10.70 -17.24 -6.70
N SER A 287 -10.45 -16.90 -7.97
CA SER A 287 -10.20 -15.52 -8.36
C SER A 287 -11.44 -14.64 -8.14
N LEU A 288 -12.64 -15.15 -8.46
CA LEU A 288 -13.92 -14.49 -8.15
C LEU A 288 -14.14 -14.31 -6.64
N CYS A 289 -13.84 -15.34 -5.84
CA CYS A 289 -13.92 -15.22 -4.39
C CYS A 289 -12.96 -14.16 -3.83
N LEU A 290 -11.74 -14.07 -4.40
CA LEU A 290 -10.73 -13.12 -3.96
C LEU A 290 -11.13 -11.68 -4.30
N SER A 291 -11.62 -11.42 -5.52
CA SER A 291 -12.04 -10.08 -5.93
C SER A 291 -13.18 -9.54 -5.05
N LEU A 292 -14.17 -10.38 -4.74
CA LEU A 292 -15.24 -10.03 -3.81
C LEU A 292 -14.72 -9.86 -2.37
N LYS A 293 -13.82 -10.72 -1.90
CA LYS A 293 -13.23 -10.59 -0.55
C LYS A 293 -12.49 -9.27 -0.38
N ILE A 294 -11.76 -8.80 -1.40
CA ILE A 294 -11.10 -7.49 -1.39
C ILE A 294 -12.14 -6.36 -1.33
N LYS A 295 -13.19 -6.44 -2.15
CA LYS A 295 -14.29 -5.45 -2.19
C LYS A 295 -15.00 -5.31 -0.84
N TYR A 296 -15.29 -6.42 -0.15
CA TYR A 296 -16.00 -6.43 1.13
C TYR A 296 -15.08 -6.24 2.36
N SER A 297 -13.76 -6.39 2.23
CA SER A 297 -12.80 -6.24 3.34
C SER A 297 -12.80 -4.85 3.98
N THR A 298 -13.30 -3.83 3.27
CA THR A 298 -13.33 -2.43 3.75
C THR A 298 -14.55 -2.13 4.63
N LYS A 299 -15.60 -2.96 4.59
CA LYS A 299 -16.91 -2.62 5.18
C LYS A 299 -17.24 -3.39 6.48
N ASP A 300 -16.79 -4.64 6.67
CA ASP A 300 -17.11 -5.42 7.89
C ASP A 300 -16.10 -6.55 8.17
N LYS A 301 -15.43 -6.54 9.34
CA LYS A 301 -14.44 -7.56 9.74
C LYS A 301 -15.03 -8.96 10.00
N ILE A 302 -16.35 -9.08 10.16
CA ILE A 302 -17.04 -10.32 10.54
C ILE A 302 -17.41 -11.15 9.31
N LYS A 303 -17.62 -10.52 8.15
CA LYS A 303 -18.09 -11.17 6.91
C LYS A 303 -16.99 -11.85 6.07
N SER A 304 -15.72 -11.70 6.45
CA SER A 304 -14.57 -12.18 5.67
C SER A 304 -14.13 -13.63 5.97
N ARG A 305 -14.88 -14.36 6.81
CA ARG A 305 -14.58 -15.74 7.24
C ARG A 305 -15.22 -16.83 6.40
N LEU A 306 -15.61 -16.52 5.17
CA LEU A 306 -16.11 -17.53 4.24
C LEU A 306 -14.97 -18.43 3.76
N SER A 307 -15.21 -19.75 3.78
CA SER A 307 -14.28 -20.74 3.25
C SER A 307 -14.50 -20.91 1.75
N ASN A 308 -13.55 -20.44 0.93
CA ASN A 308 -13.62 -20.56 -0.52
C ASN A 308 -13.76 -22.02 -0.99
N GLN A 309 -13.12 -22.96 -0.29
CA GLN A 309 -13.17 -24.38 -0.61
C GLN A 309 -14.57 -24.97 -0.42
N LYS A 310 -15.28 -24.61 0.65
CA LYS A 310 -16.65 -25.08 0.89
C LYS A 310 -17.63 -24.51 -0.13
N LEU A 311 -17.45 -23.24 -0.50
CA LEU A 311 -18.28 -22.58 -1.52
C LEU A 311 -18.11 -23.26 -2.89
N TYR A 312 -16.87 -23.58 -3.28
CA TYR A 312 -16.59 -24.28 -4.53
C TYR A 312 -17.25 -25.66 -4.57
N ASN A 313 -17.08 -26.46 -3.50
CA ASN A 313 -17.66 -27.79 -3.42
C ASN A 313 -19.20 -27.76 -3.50
N GLU A 314 -19.85 -26.74 -2.92
CA GLU A 314 -21.29 -26.61 -2.98
C GLU A 314 -21.77 -26.22 -4.39
N VAL A 315 -21.05 -25.33 -5.07
CA VAL A 315 -21.33 -24.92 -6.45
C VAL A 315 -21.24 -26.10 -7.42
N ILE A 316 -20.21 -26.94 -7.26
CA ILE A 316 -20.07 -28.19 -8.03
C ILE A 316 -21.18 -29.18 -7.69
N LYS A 317 -21.51 -29.34 -6.39
CA LYS A 317 -22.57 -30.26 -5.94
C LYS A 317 -23.96 -29.85 -6.42
N LEU A 318 -24.24 -28.54 -6.49
CA LEU A 318 -25.51 -27.99 -6.96
C LEU A 318 -25.56 -27.84 -8.49
N GLY A 319 -24.45 -28.06 -9.19
CA GLY A 319 -24.38 -27.93 -10.66
C GLY A 319 -24.65 -26.50 -11.14
N ILE A 320 -24.22 -25.49 -10.37
CA ILE A 320 -24.45 -24.09 -10.72
C ILE A 320 -23.56 -23.73 -11.94
N PRO A 321 -24.13 -23.14 -13.01
CA PRO A 321 -23.37 -22.78 -14.20
C PRO A 321 -22.37 -21.65 -13.93
N THR A 322 -21.27 -21.62 -14.68
CA THR A 322 -20.15 -20.68 -14.50
C THR A 322 -20.58 -19.20 -14.54
N GLU A 323 -21.63 -18.89 -15.29
CA GLU A 323 -22.19 -17.53 -15.40
C GLU A 323 -22.83 -17.05 -14.10
N GLU A 324 -23.33 -17.96 -13.27
CA GLU A 324 -24.04 -17.65 -12.02
C GLU A 324 -23.12 -17.67 -10.80
N TRP A 325 -21.86 -18.07 -10.95
CA TRP A 325 -20.90 -18.17 -9.85
C TRP A 325 -20.70 -16.84 -9.13
N TYR A 326 -20.61 -15.74 -9.88
CA TYR A 326 -20.46 -14.41 -9.29
C TYR A 326 -21.63 -14.04 -8.37
N SER A 327 -22.85 -14.21 -8.87
CA SER A 327 -24.09 -13.93 -8.13
C SER A 327 -24.21 -14.81 -6.89
N PHE A 328 -23.89 -16.10 -7.02
CA PHE A 328 -23.87 -17.03 -5.89
C PHE A 328 -22.89 -16.59 -4.80
N ILE A 329 -21.63 -16.28 -5.18
CA ILE A 329 -20.60 -15.86 -4.23
C ILE A 329 -21.01 -14.52 -3.58
N SER A 330 -21.48 -13.55 -4.36
CA SER A 330 -21.90 -12.23 -3.86
C SER A 330 -23.01 -12.36 -2.81
N ASN A 331 -24.02 -13.21 -3.04
CA ASN A 331 -25.08 -13.47 -2.07
C ASN A 331 -24.53 -14.03 -0.76
N GLN A 332 -23.53 -14.92 -0.81
CA GLN A 332 -22.91 -15.48 0.39
C GLN A 332 -22.05 -14.45 1.15
N PHE A 333 -21.52 -13.42 0.49
CA PHE A 333 -20.83 -12.32 1.17
C PHE A 333 -21.79 -11.32 1.83
N GLU A 334 -23.02 -11.18 1.31
CA GLU A 334 -24.04 -10.30 1.88
C GLU A 334 -24.79 -10.95 3.03
N ASP A 335 -25.22 -12.22 2.85
CA ASP A 335 -25.89 -13.04 3.85
C ASP A 335 -25.23 -14.43 3.95
N PRO A 336 -24.17 -14.58 4.77
CA PRO A 336 -23.37 -15.80 4.81
C PRO A 336 -24.11 -16.94 5.50
N ASP A 337 -24.35 -18.04 4.78
CA ASP A 337 -24.88 -19.25 5.39
C ASP A 337 -23.86 -19.81 6.41
N SER A 338 -24.35 -20.14 7.60
CA SER A 338 -23.64 -20.72 8.73
C SER A 338 -22.71 -21.89 8.36
N LYS A 339 -23.06 -22.68 7.34
CA LYS A 339 -22.26 -23.82 6.87
C LYS A 339 -20.91 -23.43 6.22
N PHE A 340 -20.81 -22.21 5.69
CA PHE A 340 -19.61 -21.71 4.99
C PHE A 340 -18.66 -20.88 5.88
N ILE A 341 -19.11 -20.51 7.08
CA ILE A 341 -18.31 -19.72 8.02
C ILE A 341 -17.25 -20.62 8.65
N GLU A 342 -15.99 -20.23 8.51
CA GLU A 342 -14.89 -20.86 9.24
C GLU A 342 -15.00 -20.53 10.72
N GLY A 343 -14.90 -21.57 11.56
CA GLY A 343 -14.92 -21.41 13.00
C GLY A 343 -13.84 -20.45 13.49
N PRO A 344 -13.93 -19.95 14.74
CA PRO A 344 -12.91 -19.08 15.30
C PRO A 344 -11.52 -19.70 15.12
N PRO A 345 -10.50 -18.90 14.75
CA PRO A 345 -9.17 -19.41 14.52
C PRO A 345 -8.75 -20.21 15.75
N ARG A 346 -8.49 -21.52 15.56
CA ARG A 346 -7.93 -22.36 16.61
C ARG A 346 -6.64 -21.66 17.05
N ARG A 347 -6.64 -21.08 18.25
CA ARG A 347 -5.42 -20.53 18.84
C ARG A 347 -4.42 -21.67 18.84
N ASN A 348 -3.37 -21.55 18.02
CA ASN A 348 -2.21 -22.43 18.09
C ASN A 348 -1.81 -22.49 19.57
N THR A 349 -2.09 -23.61 20.22
CA THR A 349 -1.63 -23.88 21.57
C THR A 349 -0.12 -23.86 21.50
N LYS A 350 0.48 -22.82 22.09
CA LYS A 350 1.92 -22.63 22.18
C LYS A 350 2.57 -23.96 22.52
N ILE A 351 3.32 -24.52 21.57
CA ILE A 351 4.23 -25.62 21.82
C ILE A 351 5.23 -25.08 22.84
N LYS A 352 5.12 -25.54 24.10
CA LYS A 352 6.09 -25.23 25.15
C LYS A 352 7.38 -25.97 24.82
N VAL A 353 8.25 -25.34 24.03
CA VAL A 353 9.64 -25.79 23.92
C VAL A 353 10.30 -25.48 25.26
N LYS A 354 10.56 -26.52 26.07
CA LYS A 354 11.43 -26.42 27.24
C LYS A 354 12.84 -26.09 26.72
N GLN A 355 13.25 -24.83 26.81
CA GLN A 355 14.65 -24.47 26.66
C GLN A 355 15.41 -25.04 27.86
N ILE A 356 16.17 -26.10 27.63
CA ILE A 356 17.19 -26.57 28.57
C ILE A 356 18.41 -25.69 28.30
N PHE A 357 18.73 -24.78 29.23
CA PHE A 357 20.01 -24.09 29.23
C PHE A 357 21.00 -24.97 29.97
N GLU A 358 21.97 -25.53 29.25
CA GLU A 358 23.15 -26.13 29.86
C GLU A 358 24.00 -25.02 30.47
N HIS A 359 24.24 -25.14 31.78
CA HIS A 359 25.04 -24.21 32.56
C HIS A 359 26.51 -24.56 32.30
N ILE A 360 27.20 -23.75 31.49
CA ILE A 360 28.66 -23.83 31.35
C ILE A 360 29.26 -23.23 32.63
N ILE A 361 29.92 -24.06 33.43
CA ILE A 361 30.73 -23.65 34.57
C ILE A 361 32.14 -23.43 34.02
N GLU A 362 32.60 -22.18 34.01
CA GLU A 362 34.01 -21.87 33.80
C GLU A 362 34.76 -22.09 35.12
N GLU A 363 35.71 -23.02 35.13
CA GLU A 363 36.67 -23.16 36.24
C GLU A 363 37.72 -22.03 36.15
N PRO A 364 38.05 -21.38 37.28
CA PRO A 364 39.09 -20.36 37.30
C PRO A 364 40.49 -21.00 37.28
N ILE A 365 41.38 -20.44 36.46
CA ILE A 365 42.84 -20.68 36.48
C ILE A 365 43.50 -19.71 37.45
#